data_AF-A0A2A5KNK9-F1
#
_entry.id   AF-A0A2A5KNK9-F1
#
_cell.length_a   1.000
_cell.length_b   1.000
_cell.length_c   1.000
_cell.angle_alpha   90.00
_cell.angle_beta   90.00
_cell.angle_gamma   90.00
#
_symmetry.space_group_name_H-M   'P 1'
#
loop_
_entity.id
_entity.type
_entity.pdbx_description
1 polymer ?
#
loop_
_entity_poly.entity_id
_entity_poly.type
_entity_poly.pdbx_seq_one_letter_code
_entity_poly.pdbx_strand_id
1 'polypeptide(L)' 'MHTYPDVRLFIGGEWRDALAAETIAVVDPATEEVIGCVAHARHADLDLALEAADKGFTLWRQTSAFDRCKLMRRAADILR' A
#
# COMPACT_ATOMS: atom_id res chain seq x y z
N MET A 1 15.52 2.52 -20.86
CA MET A 1 15.63 1.97 -19.50
C MET A 1 14.41 2.43 -18.74
N HIS A 2 13.51 1.51 -18.39
CA HIS A 2 12.33 1.85 -17.60
C HIS A 2 12.75 2.21 -16.17
N THR A 3 12.41 3.42 -15.74
CA THR A 3 12.60 3.91 -14.37
C THR A 3 11.32 3.62 -13.57
N TYR A 4 10.90 2.35 -13.53
CA TYR A 4 9.75 1.95 -12.72
C TYR A 4 10.27 1.21 -11.48
N PRO A 5 9.90 1.64 -10.26
CA PRO A 5 10.42 1.05 -9.04
C PRO A 5 9.76 -0.30 -8.74
N ASP A 6 10.47 -1.18 -8.05
CA ASP A 6 9.84 -2.33 -7.42
C ASP A 6 8.95 -1.87 -6.26
N VAL A 7 7.71 -2.38 -6.24
CA VAL A 7 6.65 -1.96 -5.32
C VAL A 7 6.56 -2.93 -4.15
N ARG A 8 6.70 -2.39 -2.94
CA ARG A 8 6.59 -3.10 -1.67
C ARG A 8 5.16 -3.08 -1.11
N LEU A 9 4.87 -3.95 -0.15
CA LEU A 9 3.63 -3.86 0.63
C LEU A 9 3.73 -2.66 1.59
N PHE A 10 2.61 -1.97 1.81
CA PHE A 10 2.51 -0.91 2.82
C PHE A 10 1.50 -1.33 3.90
N ILE A 11 2.01 -1.83 5.02
CA ILE A 11 1.22 -2.43 6.10
C ILE A 11 1.58 -1.76 7.41
N GLY A 12 0.59 -1.29 8.16
CA GLY A 12 0.80 -0.66 9.46
C GLY A 12 1.60 0.66 9.42
N GLY A 13 1.65 1.33 8.27
CA GLY A 13 2.42 2.57 8.10
C GLY A 13 3.86 2.35 7.65
N GLU A 14 4.27 1.12 7.33
CA GLU A 14 5.63 0.79 6.91
C GLU A 14 5.66 0.09 5.54
N TRP A 15 6.67 0.41 4.74
CA TRP A 15 7.00 -0.33 3.52
C TRP A 15 7.79 -1.59 3.86
N ARG A 16 7.37 -2.74 3.32
CA ARG A 16 8.03 -4.03 3.53
C ARG A 16 7.87 -4.99 2.34
N ASP A 17 8.81 -5.91 2.22
CA ASP A 17 8.67 -7.04 1.30
C ASP A 17 7.56 -7.98 1.78
N ALA A 18 7.01 -8.79 0.88
CA ALA A 18 6.08 -9.85 1.27
C ALA A 18 6.80 -10.88 2.15
N LEU A 19 6.13 -11.44 3.15
CA LEU A 19 6.72 -12.44 4.03
C LEU A 19 7.20 -13.69 3.28
N ALA A 20 6.52 -14.06 2.20
CA ALA A 20 6.91 -15.17 1.34
C ALA A 20 8.02 -14.82 0.34
N ALA A 21 8.50 -13.56 0.32
CA ALA A 21 9.43 -13.02 -0.69
C ALA A 21 8.98 -13.19 -2.15
N GLU A 22 7.69 -13.48 -2.36
CA GLU A 22 7.10 -13.61 -3.69
C GLU A 22 6.82 -12.25 -4.32
N THR A 23 6.96 -12.18 -5.63
CA THR A 23 6.66 -10.99 -6.43
C THR A 23 5.90 -11.35 -7.71
N ILE A 24 5.21 -10.37 -8.28
CA ILE A 24 4.55 -10.44 -9.58
C ILE A 24 5.20 -9.42 -10.50
N ALA A 25 5.49 -9.83 -11.74
CA ALA A 25 6.04 -8.93 -12.76
C ALA A 25 4.98 -7.88 -13.18
N VAL A 26 5.39 -6.62 -13.22
CA VAL A 26 4.62 -5.53 -13.81
C VAL A 26 5.02 -5.43 -15.28
N VAL A 27 4.06 -5.64 -16.17
CA VAL A 27 4.28 -5.68 -17.62
C VAL A 27 3.69 -4.43 -18.26
N ASP A 28 4.45 -3.79 -19.14
CA ASP A 28 3.95 -2.70 -19.99
C ASP A 28 3.03 -3.29 -21.08
N PRO A 29 1.73 -2.92 -21.14
CA PRO A 29 0.82 -3.47 -22.13
C PRO A 29 1.09 -3.02 -23.57
N ALA A 30 1.92 -1.98 -23.78
CA ALA A 30 2.26 -1.48 -25.11
C ALA A 30 3.47 -2.21 -25.73
N THR A 31 4.39 -2.70 -24.90
CA THR A 31 5.65 -3.33 -25.35
C THR A 31 5.80 -4.78 -24.93
N GLU A 32 4.95 -5.26 -24.02
CA GLU A 32 5.05 -6.56 -23.34
C GLU A 32 6.34 -6.72 -22.50
N GLU A 33 7.11 -5.65 -22.28
CA GLU A 33 8.32 -5.68 -21.47
C GLU A 33 7.98 -5.66 -19.97
N VAL A 34 8.77 -6.38 -19.18
CA VAL A 34 8.72 -6.29 -17.71
C VAL A 34 9.38 -5.00 -17.27
N ILE A 35 8.64 -4.13 -16.59
CA ILE A 35 9.10 -2.81 -16.16
C ILE A 35 9.47 -2.75 -14.68
N GLY A 36 9.04 -3.74 -13.88
CA GLY A 36 9.40 -3.88 -12.47
C GLY A 36 8.64 -5.02 -11.82
N CYS A 37 8.71 -5.13 -10.49
CA CYS A 37 8.01 -6.15 -9.72
C CYS A 37 7.14 -5.55 -8.60
N VAL A 38 6.06 -6.22 -8.23
CA VAL A 38 5.25 -5.90 -7.05
C VAL A 38 5.26 -7.07 -6.07
N ALA A 39 5.45 -6.78 -4.79
CA ALA A 39 5.39 -7.78 -3.72
C ALA A 39 4.01 -8.47 -3.67
N HIS A 40 4.00 -9.80 -3.61
CA HIS A 40 2.79 -10.60 -3.62
C HIS A 40 2.42 -11.04 -2.19
N ALA A 41 1.41 -10.38 -1.63
CA ALA A 41 0.91 -10.70 -0.29
C ALA A 41 0.30 -12.11 -0.23
N ARG A 42 0.63 -12.84 0.85
CA ARG A 42 0.00 -14.11 1.22
C ARG A 42 -0.81 -13.95 2.50
N HIS A 43 -1.48 -15.02 2.92
CA HIS A 43 -2.38 -15.00 4.08
C HIS A 43 -1.73 -14.36 5.33
N ALA A 44 -0.47 -14.67 5.62
CA ALA A 44 0.23 -14.08 6.76
C ALA A 44 0.41 -12.55 6.64
N ASP A 45 0.67 -12.02 5.44
CA ASP A 45 0.71 -10.57 5.21
C ASP A 45 -0.67 -9.94 5.40
N LEU A 46 -1.73 -10.64 4.96
CA LEU A 46 -3.12 -10.19 5.13
C LEU A 46 -3.52 -10.17 6.61
N ASP A 47 -3.09 -11.15 7.40
CA ASP A 47 -3.32 -11.18 8.84
C ASP A 47 -2.67 -9.98 9.53
N LEU A 48 -1.43 -9.63 9.15
CA LEU A 48 -0.75 -8.41 9.63
C LEU A 48 -1.51 -7.14 9.21
N ALA A 49 -2.03 -7.09 7.98
CA ALA A 49 -2.81 -5.96 7.50
C ALA A 49 -4.14 -5.80 8.25
N LEU A 50 -4.82 -6.92 8.55
CA LEU A 50 -6.04 -6.94 9.35
C LEU A 50 -5.79 -6.47 10.78
N GLU A 51 -4.75 -6.96 11.44
CA GLU A 51 -4.38 -6.54 12.80
C GLU A 51 -4.05 -5.03 12.85
N ALA A 52 -3.30 -4.53 11.86
CA ALA A 52 -2.97 -3.11 11.76
C ALA A 52 -4.23 -2.25 11.51
N ALA A 53 -5.13 -2.71 10.64
CA ALA A 53 -6.38 -2.02 10.35
C ALA A 53 -7.32 -1.97 11.57
N ASP A 54 -7.43 -3.06 12.34
CA ASP A 54 -8.26 -3.11 13.55
C ASP A 54 -7.77 -2.14 14.64
N LYS A 55 -6.45 -2.12 14.88
CA LYS A 55 -5.80 -1.14 15.76
C LYS A 55 -6.06 0.30 15.29
N GLY A 56 -5.88 0.55 13.99
CA GLY A 56 -6.14 1.85 13.39
C GLY A 56 -7.62 2.26 13.52
N PHE A 57 -8.55 1.33 13.32
CA PHE A 57 -9.98 1.58 13.39
C PHE A 57 -10.44 1.99 14.80
N THR A 58 -9.87 1.38 15.84
CA THR A 58 -10.18 1.72 17.24
C THR A 58 -9.98 3.22 17.52
N LEU A 59 -8.95 3.83 16.93
CA LEU A 59 -8.66 5.27 17.00
C LEU A 59 -9.48 6.07 15.98
N TRP A 60 -9.54 5.60 14.73
CA TRP A 60 -10.16 6.31 13.62
C TRP A 60 -11.67 6.51 13.83
N ARG A 61 -12.36 5.53 14.42
CA ARG A 61 -13.79 5.62 14.73
C ARG A 61 -14.13 6.72 15.74
N GLN A 62 -13.17 7.09 16.59
CA GLN A 62 -13.30 8.16 17.58
C GLN A 62 -12.90 9.54 17.01
N THR A 63 -12.27 9.58 15.83
CA THR A 63 -11.86 10.82 15.18
C THR A 63 -13.09 11.56 14.66
N SER A 64 -13.17 12.89 14.84
CA SER A 64 -14.33 13.65 14.38
C SER A 64 -14.45 13.66 12.85
N ALA A 65 -15.67 13.83 12.33
CA ALA A 65 -15.88 13.94 10.88
C ALA A 65 -15.09 15.11 10.26
N PHE A 66 -14.96 16.22 11.00
CA PHE A 66 -14.19 17.39 10.58
C PHE A 66 -12.70 17.08 10.44
N ASP A 67 -12.10 16.41 11.44
CA ASP A 67 -10.67 16.07 11.42
C ASP A 67 -10.36 15.06 10.32
N ARG A 68 -11.23 14.06 10.11
CA ARG A 68 -11.11 13.14 8.97
C ARG A 68 -11.14 13.89 7.64
N CYS A 69 -12.06 14.85 7.47
CA CYS A 69 -12.15 15.68 6.27
C CYS A 69 -10.87 16.50 6.04
N LYS A 70 -10.35 17.15 7.10
CA LYS A 70 -9.10 17.91 7.05
C LYS A 70 -7.93 17.03 6.60
N LEU A 71 -7.81 15.83 7.15
CA LEU A 71 -6.75 14.89 6.78
C LEU A 71 -6.86 14.45 5.31
N MET A 72 -8.06 14.05 4.87
CA MET A 72 -8.28 13.61 3.48
C MET A 72 -8.04 14.74 2.47
N ARG A 73 -8.39 15.99 2.81
CA ARG A 73 -8.09 17.16 1.96
C ARG A 73 -6.59 17.38 1.82
N ARG A 74 -5.83 17.28 2.91
CA ARG A 74 -4.37 17.38 2.86
C ARG A 74 -3.75 16.28 1.98
N ALA A 75 -4.29 15.06 2.03
CA ALA A 75 -3.84 13.98 1.14
C ALA A 75 -4.13 14.32 -0.34
N ALA A 76 -5.31 14.88 -0.64
CA ALA A 76 -5.65 15.33 -1.98
C ALA A 76 -4.74 16.47 -2.48
N ASP A 77 -4.29 17.36 -1.59
CA ASP A 77 -3.37 18.45 -1.94
C ASP A 77 -1.96 17.95 -2.29
N ILE A 78 -1.55 16.76 -1.80
CA ILE A 78 -0.28 16.12 -2.17
C ILE A 78 -0.37 15.47 -3.56
N LEU A 79 -1.56 15.01 -3.96
CA LEU A 79 -1.79 14.33 -5.23
C LEU A 79 -2.01 15.28 -6.42
N ARG A 80 -2.33 16.55 -6.16
CA ARG A 80 -2.52 17.58 -7.18
C ARG A 80 -1.21 18.25 -7.54
#